data_AF-B8G6A5-F1
#
_entry.id   AF-B8G6A5-F1
#
_cell.length_a   1.000
_cell.length_b   1.000
_cell.length_c   1.000
_cell.angle_alpha   90.00
_cell.angle_beta   90.00
_cell.angle_gamma   90.00
#
_symmetry.space_group_name_H-M   'P 1'
#
loop_
_entity.id
_entity.type
_entity.pdbx_description
1 polymer ?
#
loop_
_entity_poly.entity_id
_entity_poly.type
_entity_poly.pdbx_seq_one_letter_code
_entity_poly.pdbx_strand_id
1 'polypeptide(L)'
;MNRLRMLWSTIGLVMVLIVGATPLTAAPFSGRTTFADPRFASVWTRTDDEAVRGGRTWYWGPGPWFDYGEFYRQSPNSARTVQYFDKARMEINNPAEGIVTNGLLVKELISGRMQLGDDPFDVSYREGSDVPVAGNPRVANTIAPGYRDFAGIATIDNGYRDPSRLNQRVNTVISRSGNLSVRDDLAKPETTIVQYNSVTGHNIPKVFWDFMNQRGRVIENGRVVTAPIVDWLFAMGYPITDPYWVRAVIGDTERDVLVQLFERRVLTYTPDNPAGYQVEMGNVGQHYFQWRYPHLGMPWAAPDPVTPLIYASNIDTGSYWELYRANFNGGGQRLTFNNGETVAFSWRRSWEPAQQYLIVDSRRNSPNYRQIYALNAIAADSGERAPGAGALRISYSNNDGTFPPPDNDFSTIPGSEYNAMVSPDGNLMVFVSERTGAPQLYLRRLNIPLRGFAQQITSYDPACNVETPTWSPDGRSLFWVTNCEGNFEIYRADVRYYYIDTLYAGVELVNLLNLTNNAANDRFARVSPDGKQIAFASDRDGNWEIYVMNSDGSNVRRLTNNPATDDAPTWSPDGRQLAFASDRDGDFEIYILNVNDGTVTTQVTQNTAQDRWPLWAQ
;
A
#
# COMPACT_ATOMS: atom_id res chain seq x y z
N MET A 1 -12.66 60.07 59.07
CA MET A 1 -12.47 60.39 57.64
C MET A 1 -12.98 59.24 56.80
N ASN A 2 -14.11 59.50 56.12
CA ASN A 2 -14.67 58.92 54.89
C ASN A 2 -14.47 57.42 54.55
N ARG A 3 -15.61 56.71 54.59
CA ARG A 3 -15.98 55.70 53.61
C ARG A 3 -16.04 56.34 52.21
N LEU A 4 -15.62 55.66 51.14
CA LEU A 4 -16.38 55.56 49.89
C LEU A 4 -15.81 54.52 48.90
N ARG A 5 -16.76 53.94 48.16
CA ARG A 5 -16.70 52.92 47.10
C ARG A 5 -15.66 53.19 46.00
N MET A 6 -15.14 52.13 45.38
CA MET A 6 -14.65 52.18 44.01
C MET A 6 -15.13 50.98 43.20
N LEU A 7 -15.51 51.29 41.97
CA LEU A 7 -16.36 50.52 41.07
C LEU A 7 -15.69 49.30 40.44
N TRP A 8 -16.53 48.34 40.11
CA TRP A 8 -16.27 47.27 39.17
C TRP A 8 -16.17 47.82 37.75
N SER A 9 -15.10 47.49 37.04
CA SER A 9 -15.02 47.57 35.59
C SER A 9 -14.63 46.19 35.06
N THR A 10 -15.65 45.47 34.59
CA THR A 10 -15.54 44.20 33.87
C THR A 10 -14.97 44.45 32.48
N ILE A 11 -13.71 44.07 32.25
CA ILE A 11 -13.21 43.77 30.90
C ILE A 11 -13.46 42.29 30.69
N GLY A 12 -14.59 41.97 30.07
CA GLY A 12 -14.88 40.63 29.57
C GLY A 12 -14.03 40.37 28.33
N LEU A 13 -12.92 39.66 28.51
CA LEU A 13 -12.20 39.06 27.40
C LEU A 13 -13.07 37.89 26.89
N VAL A 14 -13.81 38.12 25.80
CA VAL A 14 -14.48 37.04 25.07
C VAL A 14 -13.38 36.21 24.42
N MET A 15 -12.94 35.14 25.09
CA MET A 15 -12.27 34.04 24.40
C MET A 15 -13.28 33.46 23.43
N VAL A 16 -13.13 33.79 22.15
CA VAL A 16 -13.73 33.03 21.07
C VAL A 16 -13.07 31.65 21.13
N LEU A 17 -13.82 30.68 21.68
CA LEU A 17 -13.54 29.26 21.49
C LEU A 17 -13.60 29.00 19.98
N ILE A 18 -12.42 29.03 19.36
CA ILE A 18 -12.19 28.34 18.10
C ILE A 18 -12.41 26.87 18.47
N VAL A 19 -13.62 26.37 18.20
CA VAL A 19 -13.84 24.93 18.06
C VAL A 19 -13.07 24.55 16.81
N GLY A 20 -11.76 24.35 16.99
CA GLY A 20 -11.00 23.56 16.05
C GLY A 20 -11.71 22.24 16.03
N ALA A 21 -12.32 21.91 14.90
CA ALA A 21 -12.46 20.52 14.55
C ALA A 21 -11.09 19.92 14.83
N THR A 22 -10.99 19.06 15.84
CA THR A 22 -9.78 18.26 16.01
C THR A 22 -9.51 17.70 14.63
N PRO A 23 -8.36 17.99 14.01
CA PRO A 23 -8.06 17.33 12.76
C PRO A 23 -8.25 15.85 13.06
N LEU A 24 -9.13 15.20 12.29
CA LEU A 24 -9.02 13.76 12.09
C LEU A 24 -7.52 13.50 12.04
N THR A 25 -7.02 12.76 13.04
CA THR A 25 -5.59 12.50 13.25
C THR A 25 -4.93 12.45 11.89
N ALA A 26 -3.93 13.32 11.65
CA ALA A 26 -3.24 13.37 10.37
C ALA A 26 -3.00 11.92 9.94
N ALA A 27 -3.41 11.58 8.70
CA ALA A 27 -3.26 10.22 8.19
C ALA A 27 -1.86 9.72 8.58
N PRO A 28 -1.68 8.46 9.00
CA PRO A 28 -0.47 7.95 9.67
C PRO A 28 0.85 8.17 8.89
N PHE A 29 0.76 8.68 7.67
CA PHE A 29 1.85 9.04 6.77
C PHE A 29 2.33 10.49 6.87
N SER A 30 1.89 11.26 7.87
CA SER A 30 2.49 12.57 8.14
C SER A 30 3.99 12.40 8.40
N GLY A 31 4.83 12.84 7.44
CA GLY A 31 6.29 12.81 7.58
C GLY A 31 7.06 12.00 6.53
N ARG A 32 6.38 11.29 5.62
CA ARG A 32 7.09 10.70 4.46
C ARG A 32 7.47 11.81 3.47
N THR A 33 8.76 11.95 3.22
CA THR A 33 9.33 12.98 2.33
C THR A 33 9.97 12.41 1.07
N THR A 34 10.13 11.09 1.01
CA THR A 34 10.70 10.40 -0.14
C THR A 34 9.64 10.20 -1.21
N PHE A 35 9.95 10.61 -2.44
CA PHE A 35 9.12 10.38 -3.61
C PHE A 35 9.69 9.21 -4.42
N ALA A 36 8.82 8.41 -5.03
CA ALA A 36 9.24 7.34 -5.94
C ALA A 36 10.02 7.84 -7.17
N ASP A 37 9.82 9.11 -7.55
CA ASP A 37 10.53 9.75 -8.64
C ASP A 37 10.65 11.27 -8.40
N PRO A 38 11.80 11.90 -8.69
CA PRO A 38 11.99 13.35 -8.50
C PRO A 38 11.04 14.22 -9.36
N ARG A 39 10.50 13.70 -10.46
CA ARG A 39 9.50 14.41 -11.26
C ARG A 39 8.19 14.59 -10.48
N PHE A 40 7.78 13.62 -9.66
CA PHE A 40 6.62 13.79 -8.76
C PHE A 40 6.87 14.88 -7.72
N ALA A 41 8.07 14.87 -7.12
CA ALA A 41 8.49 15.89 -6.15
C ALA A 41 8.41 17.29 -6.77
N SER A 42 8.81 17.44 -8.04
CA SER A 42 8.76 18.72 -8.76
C SER A 42 7.33 19.24 -8.93
N VAL A 43 6.37 18.37 -9.29
CA VAL A 43 4.96 18.74 -9.43
C VAL A 43 4.34 19.10 -8.07
N TRP A 44 4.60 18.30 -7.03
CA TRP A 44 4.10 18.54 -5.68
C TRP A 44 4.66 19.86 -5.11
N THR A 45 5.99 20.01 -5.13
CA THR A 45 6.73 21.15 -4.55
C THR A 45 6.31 22.49 -5.16
N ARG A 46 5.97 22.50 -6.45
CA ARG A 46 5.47 23.70 -7.12
C ARG A 46 4.27 24.33 -6.41
N THR A 47 3.41 23.53 -5.79
CA THR A 47 2.08 23.97 -5.33
C THR A 47 1.80 23.72 -3.85
N ASP A 48 2.23 22.58 -3.31
CA ASP A 48 1.83 22.13 -1.99
C ASP A 48 2.96 22.27 -0.94
N ASP A 49 4.17 22.61 -1.37
CA ASP A 49 5.27 22.94 -0.44
C ASP A 49 4.89 24.07 0.52
N GLU A 50 5.32 23.94 1.78
CA GLU A 50 5.01 24.89 2.84
C GLU A 50 5.45 26.32 2.50
N ALA A 51 6.54 26.50 1.74
CA ALA A 51 7.06 27.80 1.33
C ALA A 51 6.10 28.60 0.41
N VAL A 52 5.14 27.92 -0.23
CA VAL A 52 4.22 28.53 -1.19
C VAL A 52 2.75 28.29 -0.92
N ARG A 53 2.37 27.25 -0.16
CA ARG A 53 0.97 26.94 0.12
C ARG A 53 0.27 28.06 0.90
N GLY A 54 0.93 28.65 1.90
CA GLY A 54 0.48 29.90 2.52
C GLY A 54 -0.99 29.93 2.98
N GLY A 55 -1.46 28.91 3.72
CA GLY A 55 -2.81 28.90 4.30
C GLY A 55 -3.96 28.63 3.33
N ARG A 56 -3.67 28.12 2.12
CA ARG A 56 -4.68 27.61 1.17
C ARG A 56 -4.87 26.08 1.31
N THR A 57 -5.96 25.56 0.73
CA THR A 57 -6.20 24.10 0.62
C THR A 57 -5.14 23.39 -0.23
N TRP A 58 -5.13 22.05 -0.21
CA TRP A 58 -4.18 21.19 -0.92
C TRP A 58 -4.64 20.87 -2.35
N TYR A 59 -3.70 20.82 -3.30
CA TYR A 59 -3.97 20.36 -4.67
C TYR A 59 -3.65 18.87 -4.86
N TRP A 60 -2.63 18.37 -4.17
CA TRP A 60 -2.16 17.00 -4.18
C TRP A 60 -2.33 16.35 -2.80
N GLY A 61 -1.94 17.05 -1.74
CA GLY A 61 -2.03 16.58 -0.36
C GLY A 61 -0.79 16.94 0.47
N PRO A 62 -0.80 16.64 1.77
CA PRO A 62 0.29 16.99 2.70
C PRO A 62 1.63 16.32 2.40
N GLY A 63 1.63 15.21 1.65
CA GLY A 63 2.84 14.51 1.22
C GLY A 63 2.52 13.19 0.52
N PRO A 64 3.53 12.54 -0.08
CA PRO A 64 3.39 11.19 -0.63
C PRO A 64 3.19 10.16 0.49
N TRP A 65 2.39 9.13 0.25
CA TRP A 65 2.20 8.07 1.26
C TRP A 65 2.29 6.64 0.77
N PHE A 66 1.96 6.37 -0.50
CA PHE A 66 2.13 5.06 -1.11
C PHE A 66 2.66 5.17 -2.53
N ASP A 67 3.55 4.29 -2.92
CA ASP A 67 4.13 4.18 -4.26
C ASP A 67 4.36 2.72 -4.61
N TYR A 68 4.28 2.43 -5.90
CA TYR A 68 4.36 1.06 -6.39
C TYR A 68 4.67 1.00 -7.89
N GLY A 69 5.15 -0.15 -8.34
CA GLY A 69 5.18 -0.55 -9.74
C GLY A 69 3.87 -1.20 -10.15
N GLU A 70 2.99 -0.45 -10.81
CA GLU A 70 1.73 -1.01 -11.32
C GLU A 70 1.89 -1.57 -12.73
N PHE A 71 1.21 -2.68 -13.04
CA PHE A 71 1.15 -3.18 -14.42
C PHE A 71 0.64 -2.10 -15.38
N TYR A 72 1.40 -1.88 -16.46
CA TYR A 72 1.05 -1.03 -17.58
C TYR A 72 1.71 -1.55 -18.85
N ARG A 73 0.92 -2.10 -19.78
CA ARG A 73 1.41 -2.97 -20.87
C ARG A 73 2.52 -2.37 -21.73
N GLN A 74 2.46 -1.08 -22.03
CA GLN A 74 3.42 -0.38 -22.89
C GLN A 74 4.63 0.17 -22.13
N SER A 75 4.63 0.11 -20.79
CA SER A 75 5.78 0.53 -19.98
C SER A 75 6.96 -0.41 -20.17
N PRO A 76 8.22 0.04 -20.01
CA PRO A 76 9.34 -0.86 -19.76
C PRO A 76 9.01 -1.85 -18.64
N ASN A 77 9.32 -3.13 -18.88
CA ASN A 77 8.95 -4.28 -18.04
C ASN A 77 7.44 -4.42 -17.74
N SER A 78 6.60 -3.74 -18.51
CA SER A 78 5.16 -3.60 -18.31
C SER A 78 4.78 -3.08 -16.92
N ALA A 79 5.60 -2.20 -16.33
CA ALA A 79 5.37 -1.65 -15.00
C ALA A 79 5.59 -0.12 -14.91
N ARG A 80 4.51 0.66 -14.75
CA ARG A 80 4.54 2.11 -14.54
C ARG A 80 4.82 2.46 -13.07
N THR A 81 5.43 3.61 -12.82
CA THR A 81 5.62 4.11 -11.45
C THR A 81 4.42 4.95 -11.06
N VAL A 82 3.86 4.71 -9.87
CA VAL A 82 2.78 5.54 -9.31
C VAL A 82 3.15 6.08 -7.93
N GLN A 83 2.60 7.24 -7.60
CA GLN A 83 2.68 7.85 -6.27
C GLN A 83 1.30 8.37 -5.87
N TYR A 84 0.83 7.92 -4.72
CA TYR A 84 -0.42 8.33 -4.11
C TYR A 84 -0.24 9.47 -3.11
N PHE A 85 -1.20 10.38 -3.15
CA PHE A 85 -1.39 11.51 -2.27
C PHE A 85 -2.86 11.54 -1.82
N ASP A 86 -3.22 12.45 -0.92
CA ASP A 86 -4.60 12.51 -0.42
C ASP A 86 -5.61 12.84 -1.53
N LYS A 87 -5.32 13.88 -2.30
CA LYS A 87 -6.21 14.44 -3.32
C LYS A 87 -6.07 13.75 -4.67
N ALA A 88 -5.04 12.91 -4.82
CA ALA A 88 -4.50 12.58 -6.11
C ALA A 88 -3.71 11.27 -6.13
N ARG A 89 -3.47 10.76 -7.33
CA ARG A 89 -2.23 10.05 -7.64
C ARG A 89 -1.51 10.75 -8.79
N MET A 90 -0.21 10.54 -8.87
CA MET A 90 0.64 10.82 -10.02
C MET A 90 1.20 9.51 -10.56
N GLU A 91 1.49 9.47 -11.85
CA GLU A 91 2.04 8.30 -12.51
C GLU A 91 3.04 8.68 -13.61
N ILE A 92 3.97 7.78 -13.90
CA ILE A 92 4.90 7.85 -15.02
C ILE A 92 4.81 6.52 -15.75
N ASN A 93 4.16 6.53 -16.92
CA ASN A 93 3.92 5.33 -17.72
C ASN A 93 5.19 4.75 -18.35
N ASN A 94 6.22 5.58 -18.57
CA ASN A 94 7.55 5.13 -18.97
C ASN A 94 8.59 5.72 -18.00
N PRO A 95 9.11 4.96 -17.04
CA PRO A 95 10.04 5.50 -16.04
C PRO A 95 11.33 6.09 -16.63
N ALA A 96 11.80 5.63 -17.80
CA ALA A 96 13.03 6.13 -18.40
C ALA A 96 12.88 7.55 -18.97
N GLU A 97 11.75 7.84 -19.63
CA GLU A 97 11.60 9.06 -20.46
C GLU A 97 10.23 9.74 -20.35
N GLY A 98 9.31 9.19 -19.56
CA GLY A 98 7.94 9.67 -19.45
C GLY A 98 7.80 11.01 -18.70
N ILE A 99 6.61 11.61 -18.84
CA ILE A 99 6.20 12.76 -18.04
C ILE A 99 5.29 12.30 -16.90
N VAL A 100 5.12 13.16 -15.90
CA VAL A 100 4.10 12.95 -14.88
C VAL A 100 2.72 13.12 -15.51
N THR A 101 1.84 12.16 -15.28
CA THR A 101 0.40 12.26 -15.52
C THR A 101 -0.36 11.96 -14.23
N ASN A 102 -1.69 12.07 -14.25
CA ASN A 102 -2.52 12.01 -13.03
C ASN A 102 -3.58 10.90 -13.06
N GLY A 103 -3.50 9.97 -14.02
CA GLY A 103 -4.51 8.94 -14.30
C GLY A 103 -5.89 9.51 -14.65
N LEU A 104 -6.85 8.65 -15.01
CA LEU A 104 -8.26 9.00 -15.24
C LEU A 104 -9.14 8.59 -14.04
N LEU A 105 -8.66 8.88 -12.83
CA LEU A 105 -9.11 8.27 -11.56
C LEU A 105 -10.62 8.31 -11.39
N VAL A 106 -11.24 9.46 -11.63
CA VAL A 106 -12.68 9.64 -11.43
C VAL A 106 -13.46 8.92 -12.51
N LYS A 107 -12.99 8.96 -13.78
CA LYS A 107 -13.60 8.16 -14.86
C LYS A 107 -13.57 6.67 -14.53
N GLU A 108 -12.45 6.17 -14.01
CA GLU A 108 -12.31 4.77 -13.60
C GLU A 108 -13.19 4.43 -12.38
N LEU A 109 -13.24 5.32 -11.37
CA LEU A 109 -14.09 5.15 -10.18
C LEU A 109 -15.58 5.10 -10.52
N ILE A 110 -16.04 5.93 -11.47
CA ILE A 110 -17.44 5.90 -11.92
C ILE A 110 -17.72 4.64 -12.73
N SER A 111 -16.85 4.33 -13.70
CA SER A 111 -17.11 3.28 -14.71
C SER A 111 -16.76 1.87 -14.27
N GLY A 112 -15.89 1.72 -13.27
CA GLY A 112 -15.33 0.43 -12.87
C GLY A 112 -14.23 -0.09 -13.82
N ARG A 113 -13.78 0.72 -14.80
CA ARG A 113 -12.82 0.31 -15.84
C ARG A 113 -11.42 0.80 -15.48
N MET A 114 -10.58 -0.09 -14.95
CA MET A 114 -9.21 0.23 -14.56
C MET A 114 -8.26 0.09 -15.75
N GLN A 115 -7.58 1.16 -16.16
CA GLN A 115 -6.69 1.14 -17.32
C GLN A 115 -5.42 0.30 -17.08
N LEU A 116 -5.07 -0.53 -18.05
CA LEU A 116 -3.90 -1.41 -18.06
C LEU A 116 -2.85 -1.05 -19.12
N GLY A 117 -3.15 -0.10 -20.01
CA GLY A 117 -2.25 0.32 -21.08
C GLY A 117 -2.72 1.58 -21.81
N ASP A 118 -1.98 1.99 -22.85
CA ASP A 118 -2.30 3.16 -23.68
C ASP A 118 -3.61 3.00 -24.46
N ASP A 119 -3.97 1.75 -24.80
CA ASP A 119 -5.24 1.43 -25.45
C ASP A 119 -6.39 1.67 -24.46
N PRO A 120 -7.36 2.56 -24.76
CA PRO A 120 -8.49 2.84 -23.87
C PRO A 120 -9.40 1.63 -23.62
N PHE A 121 -9.27 0.56 -24.41
CA PHE A 121 -10.02 -0.69 -24.24
C PHE A 121 -9.24 -1.77 -23.46
N ASP A 122 -7.95 -1.56 -23.20
CA ASP A 122 -7.14 -2.44 -22.36
C ASP A 122 -7.40 -2.12 -20.88
N VAL A 123 -8.52 -2.65 -20.38
CA VAL A 123 -9.03 -2.37 -19.04
C VAL A 123 -9.32 -3.65 -18.26
N SER A 124 -9.13 -3.59 -16.95
CA SER A 124 -9.68 -4.55 -16.01
C SER A 124 -11.02 -4.05 -15.48
N TYR A 125 -12.05 -4.89 -15.55
CA TYR A 125 -13.40 -4.55 -15.10
C TYR A 125 -13.61 -4.88 -13.62
N ARG A 126 -14.22 -3.94 -12.89
CA ARG A 126 -14.69 -4.07 -11.53
C ARG A 126 -16.01 -3.32 -11.36
N GLU A 127 -16.67 -3.48 -10.22
CA GLU A 127 -17.79 -2.60 -9.88
C GLU A 127 -17.30 -1.15 -9.75
N GLY A 128 -18.11 -0.21 -10.22
CA GLY A 128 -17.91 1.21 -9.94
C GLY A 128 -17.89 1.46 -8.43
N SER A 129 -17.14 2.48 -8.01
CA SER A 129 -16.87 2.73 -6.60
C SER A 129 -18.09 3.28 -5.85
N ASP A 130 -18.43 2.64 -4.73
CA ASP A 130 -19.41 3.15 -3.75
C ASP A 130 -18.77 4.10 -2.72
N VAL A 131 -17.49 4.45 -2.85
CA VAL A 131 -16.85 5.42 -1.95
C VAL A 131 -17.54 6.78 -2.09
N PRO A 132 -18.02 7.41 -1.00
CA PRO A 132 -18.63 8.73 -1.05
C PRO A 132 -17.78 9.75 -1.80
N VAL A 133 -18.41 10.53 -2.68
CA VAL A 133 -17.70 11.55 -3.45
C VAL A 133 -17.24 12.74 -2.59
N ALA A 134 -17.90 12.96 -1.45
CA ALA A 134 -17.60 14.01 -0.48
C ALA A 134 -17.94 13.58 0.95
N GLY A 135 -17.21 14.14 1.91
CA GLY A 135 -17.41 13.93 3.34
C GLY A 135 -16.71 12.71 3.91
N ASN A 136 -17.23 12.17 5.01
CA ASN A 136 -16.67 11.06 5.76
C ASN A 136 -16.68 9.74 4.93
N PRO A 137 -15.88 8.73 5.32
CA PRO A 137 -15.93 7.38 4.74
C PRO A 137 -17.33 6.75 4.81
N ARG A 138 -17.61 5.79 3.92
CA ARG A 138 -18.94 5.17 3.73
C ARG A 138 -19.63 4.73 5.03
N VAL A 139 -18.90 4.10 5.95
CA VAL A 139 -19.46 3.62 7.23
C VAL A 139 -20.10 4.74 8.05
N ALA A 140 -19.51 5.94 8.02
CA ALA A 140 -19.99 7.13 8.72
C ALA A 140 -20.77 8.10 7.80
N ASN A 141 -21.02 7.72 6.55
CA ASN A 141 -21.63 8.59 5.53
C ASN A 141 -22.54 7.77 4.61
N THR A 142 -23.68 7.33 5.14
CA THR A 142 -24.61 6.43 4.44
C THR A 142 -25.50 7.13 3.40
N ILE A 143 -25.51 8.46 3.38
CA ILE A 143 -26.41 9.27 2.55
C ILE A 143 -25.74 9.87 1.32
N ALA A 144 -24.42 10.09 1.36
CA ALA A 144 -23.72 10.69 0.23
C ALA A 144 -23.67 9.74 -0.97
N PRO A 145 -23.85 10.24 -2.20
CA PRO A 145 -23.63 9.44 -3.40
C PRO A 145 -22.17 9.00 -3.50
N GLY A 146 -21.97 7.76 -3.92
CA GLY A 146 -20.69 7.25 -4.36
C GLY A 146 -20.41 7.64 -5.81
N TYR A 147 -19.18 7.38 -6.29
CA TYR A 147 -18.81 7.67 -7.68
C TYR A 147 -19.71 6.96 -8.69
N ARG A 148 -20.04 5.68 -8.45
CA ARG A 148 -20.89 4.89 -9.37
C ARG A 148 -22.29 5.48 -9.56
N ASP A 149 -22.79 6.26 -8.60
CA ASP A 149 -24.13 6.86 -8.67
C ASP A 149 -24.21 7.97 -9.73
N PHE A 150 -23.05 8.48 -10.19
CA PHE A 150 -22.94 9.46 -11.27
C PHE A 150 -22.89 8.82 -12.67
N ALA A 151 -22.82 7.49 -12.79
CA ALA A 151 -22.59 6.81 -14.08
C ALA A 151 -23.64 7.15 -15.17
N GLY A 152 -24.89 7.42 -14.76
CA GLY A 152 -25.97 7.80 -15.68
C GLY A 152 -25.90 9.24 -16.20
N ILE A 153 -25.11 10.10 -15.55
CA ILE A 153 -25.02 11.55 -15.82
C ILE A 153 -23.58 12.01 -16.08
N ALA A 154 -22.63 11.06 -16.15
CA ALA A 154 -21.25 11.34 -16.46
C ALA A 154 -20.96 11.05 -17.94
N THR A 155 -20.23 11.95 -18.59
CA THR A 155 -19.59 11.68 -19.87
C THR A 155 -18.40 10.75 -19.66
N ILE A 156 -18.65 9.47 -19.89
CA ILE A 156 -17.62 8.46 -20.02
C ILE A 156 -17.50 8.10 -21.51
N ASP A 157 -18.00 6.94 -21.91
CA ASP A 157 -18.09 6.50 -23.30
C ASP A 157 -19.56 6.34 -23.76
N ASN A 158 -20.51 6.87 -22.97
CA ASN A 158 -21.96 6.76 -23.17
C ASN A 158 -22.57 7.88 -24.03
N GLY A 159 -21.76 8.88 -24.42
CA GLY A 159 -22.23 10.05 -25.17
C GLY A 159 -23.14 11.00 -24.40
N TYR A 160 -23.34 10.84 -23.08
CA TYR A 160 -24.16 11.75 -22.27
C TYR A 160 -23.59 13.18 -22.31
N ARG A 161 -24.45 14.19 -22.43
CA ARG A 161 -24.12 15.63 -22.52
C ARG A 161 -25.27 16.43 -21.91
N ASP A 162 -24.97 17.47 -21.14
CA ASP A 162 -25.94 18.46 -20.71
C ASP A 162 -25.95 19.67 -21.65
N PRO A 163 -27.11 20.33 -21.86
CA PRO A 163 -27.14 21.59 -22.59
C PRO A 163 -26.41 22.69 -21.82
N SER A 164 -25.94 23.71 -22.55
CA SER A 164 -25.38 24.91 -21.92
C SER A 164 -26.44 25.63 -21.07
N ARG A 165 -26.07 25.96 -19.84
CA ARG A 165 -26.90 26.66 -18.84
C ARG A 165 -26.23 27.95 -18.35
N LEU A 166 -25.45 28.61 -19.20
CA LEU A 166 -24.75 29.86 -18.88
C LEU A 166 -25.70 30.88 -18.22
N ASN A 167 -25.19 31.56 -17.19
CA ASN A 167 -25.88 32.55 -16.37
C ASN A 167 -27.00 31.99 -15.47
N GLN A 168 -27.25 30.68 -15.47
CA GLN A 168 -28.16 30.04 -14.51
C GLN A 168 -27.40 29.64 -13.24
N ARG A 169 -28.10 29.58 -12.10
CA ARG A 169 -27.55 29.10 -10.84
C ARG A 169 -27.77 27.61 -10.69
N VAL A 170 -26.82 26.92 -10.06
CA VAL A 170 -26.94 25.49 -9.78
C VAL A 170 -27.80 25.28 -8.54
N ASN A 171 -28.94 24.61 -8.72
CA ASN A 171 -29.89 24.17 -7.70
C ASN A 171 -30.20 22.67 -7.79
N THR A 172 -29.58 21.95 -8.73
CA THR A 172 -29.79 20.52 -8.93
C THR A 172 -29.07 19.72 -7.85
N VAL A 173 -29.75 18.75 -7.28
CA VAL A 173 -29.25 17.83 -6.25
C VAL A 173 -29.22 16.41 -6.81
N ILE A 174 -28.17 15.64 -6.51
CA ILE A 174 -28.11 14.20 -6.78
C ILE A 174 -28.16 13.40 -5.46
N SER A 175 -29.01 12.38 -5.42
CA SER A 175 -29.10 11.45 -4.29
C SER A 175 -28.17 10.24 -4.46
N ARG A 176 -28.01 9.45 -3.39
CA ARG A 176 -27.29 8.15 -3.43
C ARG A 176 -27.86 7.12 -4.40
N SER A 177 -29.07 7.31 -4.92
CA SER A 177 -29.61 6.44 -5.96
C SER A 177 -29.35 6.97 -7.37
N GLY A 178 -28.56 8.04 -7.51
CA GLY A 178 -28.35 8.73 -8.78
C GLY A 178 -29.54 9.58 -9.24
N ASN A 179 -30.56 9.76 -8.39
CA ASN A 179 -31.76 10.51 -8.75
C ASN A 179 -31.52 12.02 -8.63
N LEU A 180 -31.95 12.76 -9.65
CA LEU A 180 -31.88 14.21 -9.68
C LEU A 180 -33.14 14.85 -9.09
N SER A 181 -32.95 15.93 -8.34
CA SER A 181 -34.03 16.80 -7.83
C SER A 181 -33.58 18.26 -7.83
N VAL A 182 -34.48 19.18 -7.49
CA VAL A 182 -34.22 20.62 -7.46
C VAL A 182 -34.42 21.16 -6.05
N ARG A 183 -33.50 22.02 -5.60
CA ARG A 183 -33.53 22.73 -4.32
C ARG A 183 -33.16 24.19 -4.53
N ASP A 184 -34.18 25.04 -4.72
CA ASP A 184 -33.98 26.46 -5.05
C ASP A 184 -33.27 27.26 -3.96
N ASP A 185 -33.37 26.84 -2.69
CA ASP A 185 -32.63 27.44 -1.58
C ASP A 185 -31.10 27.29 -1.71
N LEU A 186 -30.64 26.34 -2.52
CA LEU A 186 -29.23 26.13 -2.85
C LEU A 186 -28.76 26.90 -4.09
N ALA A 187 -29.64 27.64 -4.76
CA ALA A 187 -29.31 28.51 -5.90
C ALA A 187 -28.54 29.78 -5.47
N LYS A 188 -27.27 29.63 -5.08
CA LYS A 188 -26.42 30.72 -4.59
C LYS A 188 -25.80 31.53 -5.75
N PRO A 189 -25.48 32.83 -5.55
CA PRO A 189 -24.78 33.63 -6.56
C PRO A 189 -23.47 33.00 -7.07
N GLU A 190 -22.71 32.38 -6.17
CA GLU A 190 -21.40 31.75 -6.44
C GLU A 190 -21.53 30.50 -7.33
N THR A 191 -22.71 29.88 -7.37
CA THR A 191 -22.99 28.72 -8.23
C THR A 191 -23.51 29.10 -9.62
N THR A 192 -23.46 30.38 -9.99
CA THR A 192 -23.79 30.82 -11.35
C THR A 192 -22.86 30.17 -12.37
N ILE A 193 -23.40 29.54 -13.39
CA ILE A 193 -22.65 28.89 -14.47
C ILE A 193 -22.02 29.96 -15.37
N VAL A 194 -20.69 29.89 -15.51
CA VAL A 194 -19.90 30.88 -16.27
C VAL A 194 -19.09 30.27 -17.41
N GLN A 195 -18.99 28.94 -17.46
CA GLN A 195 -18.33 28.22 -18.56
C GLN A 195 -19.13 27.00 -18.96
N TYR A 196 -18.96 26.59 -20.22
CA TYR A 196 -19.50 25.36 -20.79
C TYR A 196 -18.43 24.70 -21.64
N ASN A 197 -18.10 23.45 -21.33
CA ASN A 197 -17.18 22.66 -22.10
C ASN A 197 -17.94 21.93 -23.22
N SER A 198 -17.68 22.27 -24.49
CA SER A 198 -18.37 21.64 -25.62
C SER A 198 -17.85 20.24 -25.98
N VAL A 199 -16.66 19.85 -25.52
CA VAL A 199 -16.07 18.53 -25.78
C VAL A 199 -16.81 17.45 -24.99
N THR A 200 -17.00 17.70 -23.69
CA THR A 200 -17.70 16.80 -22.78
C THR A 200 -19.15 17.24 -22.51
N GLY A 201 -19.57 18.42 -22.95
CA GLY A 201 -20.92 18.96 -22.78
C GLY A 201 -21.33 19.16 -21.34
N HIS A 202 -20.48 19.83 -20.55
CA HIS A 202 -20.73 20.10 -19.14
C HIS A 202 -20.45 21.55 -18.77
N ASN A 203 -21.28 22.06 -17.88
CA ASN A 203 -21.26 23.40 -17.33
C ASN A 203 -20.29 23.50 -16.14
N ILE A 204 -19.69 24.66 -15.92
CA ILE A 204 -18.82 24.90 -14.76
C ILE A 204 -19.30 26.17 -14.02
N PRO A 205 -19.58 26.09 -12.71
CA PRO A 205 -20.02 27.22 -11.91
C PRO A 205 -18.85 28.16 -11.59
N LYS A 206 -19.17 29.43 -11.35
CA LYS A 206 -18.19 30.49 -11.08
C LYS A 206 -17.22 30.11 -9.97
N VAL A 207 -17.73 29.56 -8.88
CA VAL A 207 -16.92 29.18 -7.72
C VAL A 207 -15.80 28.18 -8.06
N PHE A 208 -16.06 27.20 -8.94
CA PHE A 208 -15.05 26.25 -9.39
C PHE A 208 -14.16 26.84 -10.49
N TRP A 209 -14.74 27.65 -11.38
CA TRP A 209 -13.97 28.32 -12.43
C TRP A 209 -12.93 29.29 -11.85
N ASP A 210 -13.31 30.07 -10.85
CA ASP A 210 -12.40 31.00 -10.15
C ASP A 210 -11.27 30.23 -9.45
N PHE A 211 -11.58 29.12 -8.77
CA PHE A 211 -10.59 28.27 -8.10
C PHE A 211 -9.56 27.70 -9.09
N MET A 212 -10.01 27.17 -10.22
CA MET A 212 -9.14 26.62 -11.27
C MET A 212 -8.23 27.67 -11.91
N ASN A 213 -8.68 28.92 -11.96
CA ASN A 213 -7.94 30.03 -12.60
C ASN A 213 -7.21 30.91 -11.57
N GLN A 214 -7.17 30.50 -10.31
CA GLN A 214 -6.53 31.27 -9.25
C GLN A 214 -5.02 31.42 -9.53
N ARG A 215 -4.50 32.62 -9.23
CA ARG A 215 -3.06 32.92 -9.25
C ARG A 215 -2.56 33.12 -7.83
N GLY A 216 -1.33 32.70 -7.57
CA GLY A 216 -0.72 32.80 -6.25
C GLY A 216 0.75 32.38 -6.26
N ARG A 217 1.33 32.26 -5.07
CA ARG A 217 2.72 31.81 -4.90
C ARG A 217 2.85 30.34 -5.35
N VAL A 218 3.86 30.08 -6.16
CA VAL A 218 4.27 28.75 -6.64
C VAL A 218 5.79 28.70 -6.77
N ILE A 219 6.37 27.50 -6.81
CA ILE A 219 7.81 27.31 -7.07
C ILE A 219 8.02 26.96 -8.55
N GLU A 220 8.73 27.80 -9.28
CA GLU A 220 9.14 27.55 -10.67
C GLU A 220 10.65 27.75 -10.79
N ASN A 221 11.35 26.76 -11.35
CA ASN A 221 12.83 26.76 -11.46
C ASN A 221 13.54 27.07 -10.13
N GLY A 222 13.04 26.51 -9.03
CA GLY A 222 13.58 26.71 -7.67
C GLY A 222 13.32 28.09 -7.07
N ARG A 223 12.48 28.93 -7.69
CA ARG A 223 12.15 30.28 -7.20
C ARG A 223 10.67 30.42 -6.93
N VAL A 224 10.35 31.14 -5.85
CA VAL A 224 8.97 31.52 -5.55
C VAL A 224 8.52 32.64 -6.50
N VAL A 225 7.49 32.40 -7.29
CA VAL A 225 6.90 33.35 -8.24
C VAL A 225 5.39 33.44 -8.06
N THR A 226 4.75 34.47 -8.62
CA THR A 226 3.29 34.57 -8.69
C THR A 226 2.79 34.15 -10.07
N ALA A 227 2.15 33.00 -10.17
CA ALA A 227 1.67 32.41 -11.42
C ALA A 227 0.32 31.71 -11.20
N PRO A 228 -0.34 31.16 -12.24
CA PRO A 228 -1.46 30.25 -12.04
C PRO A 228 -1.06 29.13 -11.06
N ILE A 229 -1.88 28.91 -10.04
CA ILE A 229 -1.54 27.96 -8.97
C ILE A 229 -1.44 26.55 -9.55
N VAL A 230 -2.37 26.17 -10.42
CA VAL A 230 -2.36 24.87 -11.08
C VAL A 230 -2.68 25.04 -12.56
N ASP A 231 -2.11 24.18 -13.40
CA ASP A 231 -2.71 23.88 -14.71
C ASP A 231 -3.89 22.94 -14.46
N TRP A 232 -5.10 23.49 -14.49
CA TRP A 232 -6.30 22.73 -14.14
C TRP A 232 -6.60 21.61 -15.14
N LEU A 233 -6.23 21.76 -16.42
CA LEU A 233 -6.47 20.70 -17.41
C LEU A 233 -5.54 19.52 -17.14
N PHE A 234 -4.29 19.79 -16.80
CA PHE A 234 -3.33 18.79 -16.35
C PHE A 234 -3.78 18.10 -15.04
N ALA A 235 -4.19 18.87 -14.04
CA ALA A 235 -4.51 18.34 -12.71
C ALA A 235 -5.87 17.64 -12.64
N MET A 236 -6.90 18.21 -13.26
CA MET A 236 -8.30 17.78 -13.14
C MET A 236 -8.83 17.08 -14.38
N GLY A 237 -8.36 17.47 -15.58
CA GLY A 237 -8.97 17.07 -16.84
C GLY A 237 -10.25 17.83 -17.17
N TYR A 238 -10.98 17.36 -18.18
CA TYR A 238 -12.26 17.96 -18.53
C TYR A 238 -13.36 17.64 -17.51
N PRO A 239 -14.36 18.53 -17.31
CA PRO A 239 -15.54 18.20 -16.52
C PRO A 239 -16.27 17.05 -17.21
N ILE A 240 -16.63 16.01 -16.47
CA ILE A 240 -17.39 14.87 -16.99
C ILE A 240 -18.81 14.83 -16.43
N THR A 241 -19.16 15.75 -15.53
CA THR A 241 -20.52 15.98 -15.07
C THR A 241 -20.79 17.48 -15.02
N ASP A 242 -22.07 17.88 -15.06
CA ASP A 242 -22.51 19.15 -14.51
C ASP A 242 -22.22 19.20 -12.99
N PRO A 243 -22.23 20.39 -12.37
CA PRO A 243 -22.14 20.52 -10.93
C PRO A 243 -23.47 20.12 -10.26
N TYR A 244 -23.41 19.35 -9.18
CA TYR A 244 -24.58 18.93 -8.41
C TYR A 244 -24.37 19.13 -6.91
N TRP A 245 -25.41 19.55 -6.22
CA TRP A 245 -25.44 19.51 -4.76
C TRP A 245 -25.60 18.07 -4.28
N VAL A 246 -24.88 17.71 -3.23
CA VAL A 246 -25.01 16.43 -2.52
C VAL A 246 -25.17 16.69 -1.05
N ARG A 247 -25.93 15.84 -0.38
CA ARG A 247 -25.97 15.79 1.08
C ARG A 247 -24.89 14.81 1.55
N ALA A 248 -23.98 15.26 2.41
CA ALA A 248 -22.90 14.43 2.93
C ALA A 248 -22.68 14.66 4.43
N VAL A 249 -22.24 13.63 5.14
CA VAL A 249 -21.80 13.75 6.53
C VAL A 249 -20.36 14.25 6.56
N ILE A 250 -20.12 15.37 7.23
CA ILE A 250 -18.81 16.01 7.41
C ILE A 250 -18.59 16.26 8.90
N GLY A 251 -17.58 15.60 9.47
CA GLY A 251 -17.46 15.51 10.92
C GLY A 251 -18.71 14.83 11.48
N ASP A 252 -19.39 15.47 12.43
CA ASP A 252 -20.62 14.96 13.04
C ASP A 252 -21.90 15.55 12.43
N THR A 253 -21.78 16.31 11.33
CA THR A 253 -22.89 17.11 10.77
C THR A 253 -23.16 16.77 9.32
N GLU A 254 -24.42 16.69 8.95
CA GLU A 254 -24.80 16.67 7.54
C GLU A 254 -24.74 18.07 6.93
N ARG A 255 -24.14 18.18 5.75
CA ARG A 255 -23.98 19.44 5.01
C ARG A 255 -24.33 19.24 3.53
N ASP A 256 -24.80 20.33 2.93
CA ASP A 256 -24.93 20.41 1.48
C ASP A 256 -23.58 20.83 0.89
N VAL A 257 -23.07 20.02 -0.03
CA VAL A 257 -21.80 20.24 -0.70
C VAL A 257 -22.06 20.25 -2.19
N LEU A 258 -21.65 21.30 -2.87
CA LEU A 258 -21.64 21.31 -4.33
C LEU A 258 -20.43 20.49 -4.78
N VAL A 259 -20.64 19.52 -5.67
CA VAL A 259 -19.56 18.71 -6.23
C VAL A 259 -19.58 18.80 -7.75
N GLN A 260 -18.40 18.73 -8.36
CA GLN A 260 -18.27 18.51 -9.79
C GLN A 260 -17.14 17.52 -10.06
N LEU A 261 -17.44 16.53 -10.89
CA LEU A 261 -16.51 15.47 -11.25
C LEU A 261 -15.85 15.83 -12.58
N PHE A 262 -14.53 15.84 -12.57
CA PHE A 262 -13.66 15.95 -13.74
C PHE A 262 -13.02 14.59 -14.00
N GLU A 263 -12.40 14.37 -15.16
CA GLU A 263 -11.78 13.08 -15.52
C GLU A 263 -10.84 12.52 -14.43
N ARG A 264 -10.11 13.40 -13.74
CA ARG A 264 -9.02 13.06 -12.81
C ARG A 264 -9.28 13.50 -11.38
N ARG A 265 -10.14 14.49 -11.15
CA ARG A 265 -10.37 15.10 -9.83
C ARG A 265 -11.84 15.42 -9.58
N VAL A 266 -12.16 15.63 -8.32
CA VAL A 266 -13.45 16.17 -7.87
C VAL A 266 -13.19 17.50 -7.21
N LEU A 267 -13.95 18.52 -7.57
CA LEU A 267 -14.02 19.77 -6.81
C LEU A 267 -15.24 19.74 -5.90
N THR A 268 -15.05 20.17 -4.66
CA THR A 268 -16.12 20.32 -3.67
C THR A 268 -16.21 21.77 -3.24
N TYR A 269 -17.43 22.29 -3.07
CA TYR A 269 -17.69 23.61 -2.48
C TYR A 269 -18.63 23.52 -1.29
N THR A 270 -18.18 24.01 -0.14
CA THR A 270 -18.92 24.08 1.11
C THR A 270 -18.97 25.54 1.58
N PRO A 271 -20.11 26.24 1.43
CA PRO A 271 -20.22 27.68 1.72
C PRO A 271 -19.81 28.06 3.15
N ASP A 272 -20.12 27.19 4.12
CA ASP A 272 -19.92 27.43 5.54
C ASP A 272 -18.46 27.27 5.99
N ASN A 273 -17.56 26.83 5.10
CA ASN A 273 -16.14 26.74 5.41
C ASN A 273 -15.50 28.14 5.46
N PRO A 274 -14.39 28.32 6.20
CA PRO A 274 -13.64 29.56 6.19
C PRO A 274 -13.21 29.99 4.78
N ALA A 275 -13.13 31.29 4.55
CA ALA A 275 -12.62 31.85 3.29
C ALA A 275 -11.24 31.24 2.96
N GLY A 276 -11.05 30.82 1.70
CA GLY A 276 -9.85 30.09 1.26
C GLY A 276 -9.93 28.56 1.38
N TYR A 277 -10.94 28.03 2.08
CA TYR A 277 -11.22 26.59 2.25
C TYR A 277 -12.64 26.21 1.81
N GLN A 278 -13.36 27.14 1.18
CA GLN A 278 -14.70 26.88 0.68
C GLN A 278 -14.68 25.94 -0.53
N VAL A 279 -13.68 26.06 -1.41
CA VAL A 279 -13.43 25.11 -2.49
C VAL A 279 -12.23 24.25 -2.14
N GLU A 280 -12.37 22.94 -2.30
CA GLU A 280 -11.30 21.98 -2.05
C GLU A 280 -11.27 20.91 -3.13
N MET A 281 -10.09 20.31 -3.32
CA MET A 281 -9.99 19.04 -4.03
C MET A 281 -10.56 17.93 -3.15
N GLY A 282 -11.40 17.07 -3.73
CA GLY A 282 -11.82 15.82 -3.08
C GLY A 282 -10.61 14.90 -2.84
N ASN A 283 -10.73 13.99 -1.87
CA ASN A 283 -9.68 13.03 -1.53
C ASN A 283 -9.60 11.87 -2.55
N VAL A 284 -9.56 12.19 -3.85
CA VAL A 284 -9.67 11.20 -4.94
C VAL A 284 -8.52 10.20 -4.92
N GLY A 285 -7.33 10.60 -4.48
CA GLY A 285 -6.18 9.69 -4.34
C GLY A 285 -6.45 8.58 -3.33
N GLN A 286 -6.97 8.94 -2.15
CA GLN A 286 -7.43 8.00 -1.13
C GLN A 286 -8.57 7.13 -1.67
N HIS A 287 -9.60 7.73 -2.28
CA HIS A 287 -10.78 6.99 -2.75
C HIS A 287 -10.40 5.99 -3.86
N TYR A 288 -9.49 6.36 -4.76
CA TYR A 288 -8.97 5.51 -5.82
C TYR A 288 -8.10 4.37 -5.26
N PHE A 289 -7.29 4.64 -4.24
CA PHE A 289 -6.51 3.62 -3.56
C PHE A 289 -7.41 2.55 -2.92
N GLN A 290 -8.42 2.96 -2.14
CA GLN A 290 -9.37 2.03 -1.52
C GLN A 290 -10.09 1.17 -2.56
N TRP A 291 -10.48 1.77 -3.69
CA TRP A 291 -11.16 1.03 -4.77
C TRP A 291 -10.21 0.07 -5.51
N ARG A 292 -8.96 0.47 -5.73
CA ARG A 292 -7.95 -0.34 -6.43
C ARG A 292 -7.38 -1.46 -5.56
N TYR A 293 -7.17 -1.19 -4.27
CA TYR A 293 -6.57 -2.08 -3.28
C TYR A 293 -7.52 -2.30 -2.08
N PRO A 294 -8.74 -2.84 -2.30
CA PRO A 294 -9.74 -2.95 -1.24
C PRO A 294 -9.29 -3.84 -0.08
N HIS A 295 -8.41 -4.81 -0.34
CA HIS A 295 -7.82 -5.70 0.66
C HIS A 295 -6.73 -5.06 1.51
N LEU A 296 -6.18 -3.94 1.07
CA LEU A 296 -5.24 -3.16 1.86
C LEU A 296 -6.00 -2.21 2.81
N GLY A 297 -7.29 -1.97 2.64
CA GLY A 297 -8.07 -1.14 3.56
C GLY A 297 -7.86 0.37 3.37
N MET A 298 -8.16 1.15 4.42
CA MET A 298 -8.17 2.61 4.39
C MET A 298 -7.05 3.17 5.27
N PRO A 299 -5.86 3.40 4.71
CA PRO A 299 -4.72 3.79 5.54
C PRO A 299 -4.91 5.07 6.35
N TRP A 300 -5.66 6.05 5.85
CA TRP A 300 -5.94 7.30 6.56
C TRP A 300 -6.92 7.14 7.74
N ALA A 301 -7.68 6.04 7.78
CA ALA A 301 -8.67 5.76 8.82
C ALA A 301 -8.17 4.74 9.85
N ALA A 302 -7.02 4.10 9.59
CA ALA A 302 -6.48 3.04 10.41
C ALA A 302 -5.35 3.55 11.31
N PRO A 303 -5.28 3.10 12.57
CA PRO A 303 -4.04 3.23 13.33
C PRO A 303 -2.94 2.44 12.61
N ASP A 304 -1.72 2.98 12.58
CA ASP A 304 -0.56 2.24 12.05
C ASP A 304 -0.42 0.93 12.85
N PRO A 305 -0.58 -0.25 12.22
CA PRO A 305 -0.54 -1.50 12.96
C PRO A 305 0.84 -1.67 13.58
N VAL A 306 0.89 -1.67 14.93
CA VAL A 306 2.12 -2.03 15.65
C VAL A 306 2.53 -3.40 15.16
N THR A 307 3.65 -3.41 14.46
CA THR A 307 4.07 -4.60 13.75
C THR A 307 4.66 -5.60 14.74
N PRO A 308 4.08 -6.80 14.90
CA PRO A 308 4.68 -7.80 15.77
C PRO A 308 5.95 -8.37 15.15
N LEU A 309 6.87 -8.75 16.04
CA LEU A 309 7.96 -9.67 15.72
C LEU A 309 7.45 -11.08 16.02
N ILE A 310 7.43 -11.94 15.00
CA ILE A 310 7.11 -13.36 15.14
C ILE A 310 8.41 -14.15 14.98
N TYR A 311 8.49 -15.30 15.64
CA TYR A 311 9.58 -16.25 15.48
C TYR A 311 9.04 -17.67 15.57
N ALA A 312 9.84 -18.64 15.13
CA ALA A 312 9.56 -20.06 15.29
C ALA A 312 10.31 -20.58 16.51
N SER A 313 9.62 -21.31 17.40
CA SER A 313 10.22 -21.95 18.57
C SER A 313 9.81 -23.41 18.66
N ASN A 314 10.70 -24.24 19.20
CA ASN A 314 10.37 -25.62 19.59
C ASN A 314 10.14 -25.78 21.10
N ILE A 315 9.98 -24.69 21.87
CA ILE A 315 9.89 -24.70 23.34
C ILE A 315 8.80 -25.66 23.88
N ASP A 316 7.64 -25.72 23.22
CA ASP A 316 6.52 -26.56 23.65
C ASP A 316 6.55 -27.99 23.08
N THR A 317 7.37 -28.26 22.07
CA THR A 317 7.29 -29.50 21.28
C THR A 317 8.55 -30.34 21.37
N GLY A 318 9.69 -29.71 21.66
CA GLY A 318 11.05 -30.28 21.63
C GLY A 318 11.49 -30.87 20.29
N SER A 319 10.65 -30.86 19.25
CA SER A 319 10.86 -31.68 18.05
C SER A 319 10.40 -31.05 16.73
N TYR A 320 9.55 -30.02 16.78
CA TYR A 320 9.11 -29.27 15.60
C TYR A 320 8.80 -27.81 15.93
N TRP A 321 8.75 -26.97 14.91
CA TRP A 321 8.60 -25.53 15.09
C TRP A 321 7.15 -25.09 15.16
N GLU A 322 6.86 -24.20 16.09
CA GLU A 322 5.60 -23.47 16.18
C GLU A 322 5.85 -21.98 16.23
N LEU A 323 4.84 -21.20 15.85
CA LEU A 323 4.96 -19.75 15.81
C LEU A 323 4.69 -19.13 17.16
N TYR A 324 5.50 -18.13 17.49
CA TYR A 324 5.38 -17.33 18.69
C TYR A 324 5.43 -15.86 18.30
N ARG A 325 4.56 -15.06 18.93
CA ARG A 325 4.67 -13.61 18.92
C ARG A 325 5.57 -13.18 20.06
N ALA A 326 6.65 -12.46 19.75
CA ALA A 326 7.59 -11.98 20.75
C ALA A 326 6.93 -11.04 21.77
N ASN A 327 7.23 -11.29 23.04
CA ASN A 327 7.05 -10.36 24.13
C ASN A 327 8.44 -9.83 24.48
N PHE A 328 8.68 -8.53 24.37
CA PHE A 328 10.00 -7.91 24.65
C PHE A 328 10.43 -7.94 26.14
N ASN A 329 9.84 -8.84 26.93
CA ASN A 329 10.10 -9.08 28.36
C ASN A 329 10.46 -10.56 28.64
N GLY A 330 10.98 -11.31 27.66
CA GLY A 330 11.51 -12.67 27.84
C GLY A 330 10.50 -13.78 27.55
N GLY A 331 10.23 -14.01 26.26
CA GLY A 331 9.40 -15.12 25.76
C GLY A 331 8.41 -14.67 24.67
N GLY A 332 7.35 -15.44 24.46
CA GLY A 332 6.36 -15.12 23.44
C GLY A 332 5.00 -15.79 23.65
N GLN A 333 3.97 -15.27 22.99
CA GLN A 333 2.67 -15.91 22.90
C GLN A 333 2.69 -16.93 21.77
N ARG A 334 2.49 -18.22 22.10
CA ARG A 334 2.29 -19.26 21.09
C ARG A 334 1.06 -18.98 20.24
N LEU A 335 1.25 -19.01 18.92
CA LEU A 335 0.22 -18.76 17.93
C LEU A 335 -0.30 -20.06 17.33
N THR A 336 0.56 -21.02 17.00
CA THR A 336 0.13 -22.26 16.33
C THR A 336 0.02 -23.43 17.30
N PHE A 337 -0.95 -24.32 17.09
CA PHE A 337 -1.21 -25.47 17.96
C PHE A 337 -1.50 -26.72 17.14
N ASN A 338 -0.52 -27.22 16.39
CA ASN A 338 -0.70 -28.34 15.47
C ASN A 338 0.39 -29.39 15.61
N ASN A 339 0.24 -30.54 14.94
CA ASN A 339 1.16 -31.68 15.08
C ASN A 339 2.34 -31.64 14.09
N GLY A 340 2.60 -30.49 13.46
CA GLY A 340 3.62 -30.34 12.44
C GLY A 340 4.33 -29.00 12.52
N GLU A 341 5.49 -28.95 11.89
CA GLU A 341 6.28 -27.73 11.78
C GLU A 341 5.47 -26.60 11.16
N THR A 342 5.59 -25.37 11.68
CA THR A 342 5.04 -24.15 11.10
C THR A 342 6.03 -23.00 11.24
N VAL A 343 6.42 -22.38 10.13
CA VAL A 343 7.36 -21.26 10.07
C VAL A 343 6.76 -20.12 9.25
N ALA A 344 6.95 -18.89 9.71
CA ALA A 344 6.40 -17.70 9.08
C ALA A 344 7.47 -17.01 8.25
N PHE A 345 7.09 -16.60 7.05
CA PHE A 345 8.02 -16.00 6.10
C PHE A 345 7.56 -14.63 5.62
N SER A 346 6.25 -14.40 5.50
CA SER A 346 5.72 -13.12 5.03
C SER A 346 4.41 -12.79 5.68
N TRP A 347 4.10 -11.50 5.70
CA TRP A 347 2.78 -11.00 6.08
C TRP A 347 2.12 -10.38 4.87
N ARG A 348 0.85 -10.71 4.62
CA ARG A 348 0.01 -9.90 3.75
C ARG A 348 -0.56 -8.78 4.59
N ARG A 349 0.11 -7.63 4.57
CA ARG A 349 -0.32 -6.46 5.33
C ARG A 349 -1.61 -5.86 4.76
N SER A 350 -2.34 -5.23 5.66
CA SER A 350 -3.52 -4.43 5.38
C SER A 350 -3.62 -3.36 6.46
N TRP A 351 -4.02 -2.16 6.06
CA TRP A 351 -4.46 -1.10 6.95
C TRP A 351 -5.82 -1.40 7.57
N GLU A 352 -6.56 -2.39 7.09
CA GLU A 352 -7.68 -2.95 7.83
C GLU A 352 -7.18 -4.20 8.59
N PRO A 353 -7.00 -4.14 9.93
CA PRO A 353 -6.45 -5.26 10.69
C PRO A 353 -7.18 -6.59 10.43
N ALA A 354 -8.51 -6.55 10.26
CA ALA A 354 -9.31 -7.74 9.99
C ALA A 354 -8.99 -8.44 8.64
N GLN A 355 -8.29 -7.76 7.72
CA GLN A 355 -7.92 -8.26 6.40
C GLN A 355 -6.44 -8.69 6.31
N GLN A 356 -5.70 -8.62 7.42
CA GLN A 356 -4.33 -9.10 7.48
C GLN A 356 -4.25 -10.63 7.46
N TYR A 357 -3.21 -11.16 6.83
CA TYR A 357 -2.90 -12.58 6.85
C TYR A 357 -1.42 -12.84 7.11
N LEU A 358 -1.12 -13.73 8.05
CA LEU A 358 0.23 -14.26 8.21
C LEU A 358 0.41 -15.44 7.26
N ILE A 359 1.42 -15.36 6.38
CA ILE A 359 1.73 -16.42 5.42
C ILE A 359 2.84 -17.29 5.98
N VAL A 360 2.53 -18.56 6.11
CA VAL A 360 3.36 -19.57 6.79
C VAL A 360 3.52 -20.78 5.88
N ASP A 361 4.65 -21.47 5.94
CA ASP A 361 4.70 -22.86 5.50
C ASP A 361 4.61 -23.82 6.68
N SER A 362 3.90 -24.93 6.47
CA SER A 362 3.53 -25.85 7.53
C SER A 362 3.40 -27.29 7.05
N ARG A 363 3.72 -28.24 7.94
CA ARG A 363 3.48 -29.68 7.78
C ARG A 363 2.21 -30.18 8.49
N ARG A 364 1.36 -29.27 8.97
CA ARG A 364 0.17 -29.60 9.80
C ARG A 364 -0.76 -30.67 9.23
N ASN A 365 -0.95 -30.72 7.92
CA ASN A 365 -1.82 -31.68 7.24
C ASN A 365 -1.03 -32.69 6.38
N SER A 366 0.30 -32.54 6.31
CA SER A 366 1.17 -33.40 5.51
C SER A 366 2.51 -33.55 6.23
N PRO A 367 2.78 -34.70 6.88
CA PRO A 367 4.02 -34.89 7.64
C PRO A 367 5.26 -34.93 6.75
N ASN A 368 5.10 -35.23 5.45
CA ASN A 368 6.22 -35.40 4.52
C ASN A 368 6.52 -34.14 3.70
N TYR A 369 5.55 -33.25 3.51
CA TYR A 369 5.68 -32.10 2.60
C TYR A 369 5.25 -30.81 3.28
N ARG A 370 6.05 -29.76 3.15
CA ARG A 370 5.62 -28.41 3.55
C ARG A 370 4.59 -27.87 2.56
N GLN A 371 3.62 -27.14 3.08
CA GLN A 371 2.57 -26.46 2.31
C GLN A 371 2.37 -25.06 2.86
N ILE A 372 1.92 -24.12 2.04
CA ILE A 372 1.71 -22.74 2.44
C ILE A 372 0.28 -22.53 2.92
N TYR A 373 0.13 -21.85 4.06
CA TYR A 373 -1.13 -21.47 4.69
C TYR A 373 -1.17 -19.96 4.91
N ALA A 374 -2.37 -19.40 4.86
CA ALA A 374 -2.70 -18.07 5.31
C ALA A 374 -3.46 -18.18 6.64
N LEU A 375 -2.83 -17.73 7.74
CA LEU A 375 -3.50 -17.54 9.01
C LEU A 375 -4.19 -16.18 9.01
N ASN A 376 -5.49 -16.12 9.33
CA ASN A 376 -6.19 -14.84 9.41
C ASN A 376 -5.67 -13.99 10.59
N ALA A 377 -6.03 -12.71 10.61
CA ALA A 377 -5.59 -11.76 11.64
C ALA A 377 -5.81 -12.28 13.08
N ILE A 378 -6.96 -12.90 13.36
CA ILE A 378 -7.25 -13.47 14.69
C ILE A 378 -6.26 -14.58 15.06
N ALA A 379 -5.96 -15.49 14.12
CA ALA A 379 -4.98 -16.55 14.33
C ALA A 379 -3.55 -15.99 14.50
N ALA A 380 -3.20 -14.96 13.72
CA ALA A 380 -1.88 -14.32 13.77
C ALA A 380 -1.66 -13.51 15.05
N ASP A 381 -2.71 -12.90 15.61
CA ASP A 381 -2.62 -12.06 16.81
C ASP A 381 -2.86 -12.81 18.11
N SER A 382 -3.87 -13.69 18.13
CA SER A 382 -4.38 -14.36 19.34
C SER A 382 -4.08 -15.87 19.36
N GLY A 383 -3.59 -16.43 18.26
CA GLY A 383 -3.33 -17.85 18.10
C GLY A 383 -4.52 -18.64 17.54
N GLU A 384 -4.23 -19.82 17.01
CA GLU A 384 -5.16 -20.65 16.22
C GLU A 384 -6.32 -21.25 17.03
N ARG A 385 -6.20 -21.27 18.36
CA ARG A 385 -7.28 -21.71 19.25
C ARG A 385 -8.27 -20.59 19.58
N ALA A 386 -7.99 -19.34 19.19
CA ALA A 386 -8.88 -18.22 19.46
C ALA A 386 -10.21 -18.36 18.67
N PRO A 387 -11.34 -17.93 19.24
CA PRO A 387 -12.63 -17.94 18.52
C PRO A 387 -12.54 -17.12 17.22
N GLY A 388 -12.87 -17.74 16.08
CA GLY A 388 -12.78 -17.10 14.75
C GLY A 388 -11.40 -17.13 14.11
N ALA A 389 -10.40 -17.72 14.77
CA ALA A 389 -9.11 -18.02 14.15
C ALA A 389 -9.30 -19.02 12.99
N GLY A 390 -8.56 -18.80 11.90
CA GLY A 390 -8.63 -19.62 10.70
C GLY A 390 -7.28 -19.77 10.03
N ALA A 391 -7.00 -20.99 9.57
CA ALA A 391 -5.84 -21.32 8.76
C ALA A 391 -6.33 -21.85 7.40
N LEU A 392 -6.14 -21.06 6.35
CA LEU A 392 -6.51 -21.44 4.99
C LEU A 392 -5.28 -21.94 4.24
N ARG A 393 -5.30 -23.19 3.79
CA ARG A 393 -4.24 -23.68 2.89
C ARG A 393 -4.33 -22.94 1.56
N ILE A 394 -3.23 -22.34 1.13
CA ILE A 394 -3.16 -21.61 -0.14
C ILE A 394 -2.35 -22.33 -1.20
N SER A 395 -1.44 -23.22 -0.83
CA SER A 395 -0.66 -24.02 -1.80
C SER A 395 -1.23 -25.44 -2.00
N TYR A 396 -0.67 -26.22 -2.92
CA TYR A 396 -1.23 -27.48 -3.41
C TYR A 396 -0.89 -28.69 -2.49
N SER A 397 -1.57 -29.86 -2.65
CA SER A 397 -1.20 -31.12 -1.99
C SER A 397 -1.65 -32.42 -2.69
N ASN A 398 -0.88 -33.48 -2.40
CA ASN A 398 -0.74 -34.79 -3.03
C ASN A 398 -1.74 -35.84 -2.57
N ASN A 399 -2.96 -35.82 -3.11
CA ASN A 399 -3.94 -36.89 -2.83
C ASN A 399 -4.14 -37.17 -1.31
N ASP A 400 -3.91 -36.17 -0.45
CA ASP A 400 -4.07 -36.28 1.02
C ASP A 400 -5.54 -36.27 1.48
N GLY A 401 -6.48 -36.33 0.53
CA GLY A 401 -7.92 -36.30 0.78
C GLY A 401 -8.49 -34.91 1.07
N THR A 402 -7.68 -33.85 1.04
CA THR A 402 -8.15 -32.47 1.23
C THR A 402 -8.09 -31.71 -0.09
N PHE A 403 -9.24 -31.18 -0.55
CA PHE A 403 -9.30 -30.44 -1.81
C PHE A 403 -8.38 -29.20 -1.78
N PRO A 404 -7.67 -28.85 -2.88
CA PRO A 404 -7.08 -27.53 -3.02
C PRO A 404 -8.20 -26.46 -2.99
N PRO A 405 -7.87 -25.17 -2.84
CA PRO A 405 -8.80 -24.10 -3.21
C PRO A 405 -9.43 -24.39 -4.59
N PRO A 406 -10.66 -23.95 -4.87
CA PRO A 406 -11.54 -24.42 -5.96
C PRO A 406 -11.04 -24.28 -7.42
N ASP A 407 -9.76 -23.97 -7.63
CA ASP A 407 -9.15 -23.82 -8.94
C ASP A 407 -8.25 -25.04 -9.21
N ASN A 408 -8.84 -26.10 -9.76
CA ASN A 408 -8.38 -27.03 -10.81
C ASN A 408 -6.87 -27.14 -11.20
N ASP A 409 -5.89 -26.94 -10.30
CA ASP A 409 -4.48 -27.23 -10.51
C ASP A 409 -4.26 -28.76 -10.39
N PHE A 410 -4.65 -29.50 -11.43
CA PHE A 410 -4.87 -30.96 -11.44
C PHE A 410 -3.61 -31.86 -11.51
N SER A 411 -2.51 -31.55 -10.82
CA SER A 411 -1.35 -32.47 -10.81
C SER A 411 -1.02 -32.94 -9.41
N THR A 412 -1.02 -34.26 -9.18
CA THR A 412 -0.44 -34.88 -7.97
C THR A 412 1.07 -34.62 -7.98
N ILE A 413 1.58 -33.80 -7.07
CA ILE A 413 2.94 -33.25 -7.10
C ILE A 413 3.74 -33.68 -5.87
N PRO A 414 4.53 -34.78 -5.91
CA PRO A 414 5.42 -35.10 -4.79
C PRO A 414 6.47 -33.96 -4.60
N GLY A 415 6.29 -33.08 -3.62
CA GLY A 415 7.23 -31.96 -3.36
C GLY A 415 6.74 -30.98 -2.29
N SER A 416 7.68 -30.29 -1.63
CA SER A 416 7.40 -29.24 -0.65
C SER A 416 7.20 -27.88 -1.31
N GLU A 417 6.41 -27.03 -0.66
CA GLU A 417 6.24 -25.61 -1.00
C GLU A 417 6.48 -24.75 0.25
N TYR A 418 7.39 -23.78 0.16
CA TYR A 418 7.94 -23.08 1.34
C TYR A 418 8.52 -21.70 0.99
N ASN A 419 8.90 -20.93 2.03
CA ASN A 419 9.50 -19.60 1.93
C ASN A 419 8.64 -18.59 1.14
N ALA A 420 7.33 -18.59 1.37
CA ALA A 420 6.40 -17.78 0.61
C ALA A 420 6.45 -16.29 0.99
N MET A 421 6.60 -15.42 -0.01
CA MET A 421 6.61 -13.96 0.11
C MET A 421 5.48 -13.31 -0.66
N VAL A 422 4.78 -12.40 0.01
CA VAL A 422 3.70 -11.60 -0.58
C VAL A 422 4.29 -10.32 -1.19
N SER A 423 3.81 -9.92 -2.36
CA SER A 423 4.18 -8.63 -2.96
C SER A 423 3.66 -7.46 -2.10
N PRO A 424 4.29 -6.28 -2.15
CA PRO A 424 3.88 -5.13 -1.32
C PRO A 424 2.42 -4.69 -1.54
N ASP A 425 1.88 -4.87 -2.75
CA ASP A 425 0.46 -4.60 -3.02
C ASP A 425 -0.50 -5.70 -2.55
N GLY A 426 0.01 -6.78 -1.95
CA GLY A 426 -0.76 -7.89 -1.42
C GLY A 426 -1.44 -8.77 -2.47
N ASN A 427 -1.09 -8.64 -3.76
CA ASN A 427 -1.79 -9.33 -4.86
C ASN A 427 -1.02 -10.50 -5.47
N LEU A 428 0.27 -10.63 -5.20
CA LEU A 428 1.12 -11.70 -5.70
C LEU A 428 1.80 -12.41 -4.53
N MET A 429 2.15 -13.67 -4.77
CA MET A 429 3.00 -14.46 -3.89
C MET A 429 4.08 -15.11 -4.73
N VAL A 430 5.34 -14.97 -4.32
CA VAL A 430 6.44 -15.80 -4.80
C VAL A 430 6.76 -16.83 -3.73
N PHE A 431 7.09 -18.05 -4.12
CA PHE A 431 7.43 -19.13 -3.20
C PHE A 431 8.34 -20.16 -3.88
N VAL A 432 9.00 -20.99 -3.09
CA VAL A 432 9.75 -22.14 -3.60
C VAL A 432 8.82 -23.31 -3.71
N SER A 433 8.89 -24.04 -4.82
CA SER A 433 8.13 -25.28 -5.01
C SER A 433 9.00 -26.33 -5.68
N GLU A 434 8.97 -27.54 -5.13
CA GLU A 434 9.70 -28.72 -5.64
C GLU A 434 8.88 -29.50 -6.68
N ARG A 435 7.84 -28.88 -7.25
CA ARG A 435 6.81 -29.61 -7.98
C ARG A 435 7.26 -30.31 -9.26
N THR A 436 8.39 -29.89 -9.80
CA THR A 436 9.02 -30.47 -10.98
C THR A 436 10.21 -31.37 -10.62
N GLY A 437 10.33 -31.79 -9.36
CA GLY A 437 11.42 -32.62 -8.84
C GLY A 437 12.68 -31.85 -8.43
N ALA A 438 12.66 -30.51 -8.57
CA ALA A 438 13.74 -29.60 -8.19
C ALA A 438 13.14 -28.33 -7.57
N PRO A 439 13.77 -27.70 -6.57
CA PRO A 439 13.27 -26.45 -6.00
C PRO A 439 13.39 -25.31 -7.03
N GLN A 440 12.25 -24.69 -7.37
CA GLN A 440 12.17 -23.54 -8.28
C GLN A 440 11.31 -22.44 -7.66
N LEU A 441 11.49 -21.21 -8.11
CA LEU A 441 10.57 -20.12 -7.78
C LEU A 441 9.31 -20.23 -8.62
N TYR A 442 8.17 -20.09 -7.93
CA TYR A 442 6.84 -19.96 -8.51
C TYR A 442 6.20 -18.67 -8.06
N LEU A 443 5.39 -18.08 -8.94
CA LEU A 443 4.62 -16.86 -8.69
C LEU A 443 3.12 -17.14 -8.88
N ARG A 444 2.28 -16.58 -8.00
CA ARG A 444 0.83 -16.80 -7.99
C ARG A 444 0.06 -15.54 -7.61
N ARG A 445 -1.19 -15.40 -8.07
CA ARG A 445 -2.15 -14.37 -7.61
C ARG A 445 -2.72 -14.68 -6.21
N LEU A 446 -2.89 -13.63 -5.40
CA LEU A 446 -3.48 -13.67 -4.05
C LEU A 446 -4.79 -12.85 -3.93
N ASN A 447 -5.57 -12.77 -5.01
CA ASN A 447 -6.85 -12.05 -4.99
C ASN A 447 -7.84 -12.73 -4.04
N ILE A 448 -8.71 -11.98 -3.37
CA ILE A 448 -9.75 -12.54 -2.48
C ILE A 448 -10.99 -12.90 -3.30
N PRO A 449 -11.61 -14.10 -3.11
CA PRO A 449 -11.12 -15.21 -2.28
C PRO A 449 -9.81 -15.78 -2.84
N LEU A 450 -8.84 -16.15 -1.99
CA LEU A 450 -7.45 -16.51 -2.33
C LEU A 450 -7.36 -17.55 -3.47
N ARG A 451 -7.34 -17.06 -4.71
CA ARG A 451 -7.45 -17.82 -5.96
C ARG A 451 -6.34 -17.40 -6.93
N GLY A 452 -5.92 -18.35 -7.78
CA GLY A 452 -4.95 -18.09 -8.83
C GLY A 452 -4.04 -19.27 -9.14
N PHE A 453 -3.48 -19.25 -10.34
CA PHE A 453 -2.55 -20.27 -10.83
C PHE A 453 -1.11 -19.92 -10.48
N ALA A 454 -0.31 -20.95 -10.19
CA ALA A 454 1.13 -20.82 -9.98
C ALA A 454 1.87 -20.95 -11.30
N GLN A 455 2.75 -20.00 -11.60
CA GLN A 455 3.66 -20.01 -12.74
C GLN A 455 5.09 -20.22 -12.25
N GLN A 456 5.82 -21.15 -12.85
CA GLN A 456 7.26 -21.28 -12.64
C GLN A 456 7.99 -20.09 -13.27
N ILE A 457 8.88 -19.43 -12.53
CA ILE A 457 9.62 -18.24 -13.00
C ILE A 457 11.15 -18.43 -13.01
N THR A 458 11.66 -19.56 -12.51
CA THR A 458 13.07 -19.98 -12.66
C THR A 458 13.16 -21.38 -13.28
N SER A 459 14.30 -21.74 -13.86
CA SER A 459 14.52 -23.08 -14.45
C SER A 459 15.94 -23.58 -14.19
N TYR A 460 16.29 -23.73 -12.92
CA TYR A 460 17.58 -24.27 -12.49
C TYR A 460 17.71 -25.79 -12.69
N ASP A 461 18.94 -26.28 -12.75
CA ASP A 461 19.24 -27.72 -12.75
C ASP A 461 18.72 -28.39 -11.45
N PRO A 462 18.29 -29.66 -11.47
CA PRO A 462 17.83 -30.36 -10.26
C PRO A 462 18.83 -30.46 -9.11
N ALA A 463 20.14 -30.33 -9.37
CA ALA A 463 21.15 -30.28 -8.32
C ALA A 463 21.17 -28.93 -7.58
N CYS A 464 20.57 -27.88 -8.17
CA CYS A 464 20.51 -26.58 -7.55
C CYS A 464 19.52 -26.54 -6.37
N ASN A 465 19.86 -25.78 -5.34
CA ASN A 465 18.93 -25.36 -4.31
C ASN A 465 18.47 -23.92 -4.55
N VAL A 466 17.22 -23.61 -4.19
CA VAL A 466 16.66 -22.26 -4.29
C VAL A 466 15.88 -21.95 -3.02
N GLU A 467 16.13 -20.79 -2.42
CA GLU A 467 15.50 -20.43 -1.16
C GLU A 467 15.32 -18.93 -0.95
N THR A 468 14.52 -18.59 0.06
CA THR A 468 14.29 -17.25 0.59
C THR A 468 14.14 -16.18 -0.49
N PRO A 469 13.14 -16.30 -1.39
CA PRO A 469 12.79 -15.18 -2.24
C PRO A 469 12.36 -13.99 -1.36
N THR A 470 12.42 -12.77 -1.90
CA THR A 470 11.92 -11.54 -1.29
C THR A 470 11.67 -10.48 -2.35
N TRP A 471 10.66 -9.63 -2.14
CA TRP A 471 10.31 -8.54 -3.04
C TRP A 471 11.05 -7.27 -2.67
N SER A 472 11.40 -6.49 -3.68
CA SER A 472 11.62 -5.06 -3.50
C SER A 472 10.32 -4.38 -3.03
N PRO A 473 10.38 -3.32 -2.19
CA PRO A 473 9.19 -2.62 -1.70
C PRO A 473 8.33 -1.97 -2.79
N ASP A 474 8.89 -1.70 -3.96
CA ASP A 474 8.16 -1.17 -5.12
C ASP A 474 7.53 -2.26 -6.01
N GLY A 475 7.76 -3.54 -5.69
CA GLY A 475 7.24 -4.69 -6.43
C GLY A 475 7.89 -4.94 -7.79
N ARG A 476 9.01 -4.29 -8.12
CA ARG A 476 9.63 -4.35 -9.46
C ARG A 476 10.69 -5.44 -9.60
N SER A 477 11.28 -5.88 -8.51
CA SER A 477 12.40 -6.81 -8.49
C SER A 477 12.23 -7.87 -7.42
N LEU A 478 12.77 -9.04 -7.72
CA LEU A 478 12.88 -10.16 -6.81
C LEU A 478 14.35 -10.40 -6.46
N PHE A 479 14.59 -10.82 -5.23
CA PHE A 479 15.86 -11.31 -4.74
C PHE A 479 15.65 -12.71 -4.19
N TRP A 480 16.62 -13.59 -4.36
CA TRP A 480 16.54 -14.95 -3.83
C TRP A 480 17.95 -15.52 -3.67
N VAL A 481 18.04 -16.66 -3.00
CA VAL A 481 19.31 -17.36 -2.78
C VAL A 481 19.30 -18.64 -3.61
N THR A 482 20.41 -18.96 -4.25
CA THR A 482 20.60 -20.25 -4.91
C THR A 482 21.93 -20.89 -4.54
N ASN A 483 22.00 -22.21 -4.62
CA ASN A 483 23.26 -22.94 -4.61
C ASN A 483 23.26 -23.87 -5.82
N CYS A 484 23.91 -23.42 -6.89
CA CYS A 484 24.14 -24.19 -8.11
C CYS A 484 25.63 -24.55 -8.30
N GLU A 485 26.53 -23.77 -7.71
CA GLU A 485 27.99 -23.85 -7.96
C GLU A 485 28.77 -24.36 -6.75
N GLY A 486 28.10 -24.87 -5.72
CA GLY A 486 28.71 -25.48 -4.53
C GLY A 486 28.65 -24.60 -3.27
N ASN A 487 28.22 -23.35 -3.40
CA ASN A 487 27.97 -22.42 -2.31
C ASN A 487 26.67 -21.63 -2.55
N PHE A 488 26.07 -21.10 -1.48
CA PHE A 488 24.87 -20.25 -1.59
C PHE A 488 25.24 -18.83 -2.00
N GLU A 489 24.53 -18.28 -2.99
CA GLU A 489 24.71 -16.93 -3.51
C GLU A 489 23.38 -16.20 -3.64
N ILE A 490 23.40 -14.87 -3.52
CA ILE A 490 22.24 -14.00 -3.63
C ILE A 490 22.10 -13.49 -5.05
N TYR A 491 20.94 -13.71 -5.66
CA TYR A 491 20.58 -13.23 -6.98
C TYR A 491 19.52 -12.13 -6.89
N ARG A 492 19.49 -11.29 -7.93
CA ARG A 492 18.46 -10.28 -8.18
C ARG A 492 18.01 -10.37 -9.64
N ALA A 493 16.73 -10.15 -9.89
CA ALA A 493 16.21 -9.86 -11.22
C ALA A 493 15.03 -8.90 -11.18
N ASP A 494 14.82 -8.17 -12.28
CA ASP A 494 13.62 -7.38 -12.47
C ASP A 494 12.47 -8.26 -12.99
N VAL A 495 11.27 -7.94 -12.54
CA VAL A 495 10.02 -8.58 -12.94
C VAL A 495 9.51 -7.89 -14.20
N ARG A 496 9.45 -8.62 -15.31
CA ARG A 496 8.77 -8.18 -16.53
C ARG A 496 7.46 -8.94 -16.67
N TYR A 497 6.36 -8.20 -16.76
CA TYR A 497 5.06 -8.80 -17.03
C TYR A 497 4.81 -8.86 -18.54
N TYR A 498 4.28 -9.98 -19.05
CA TYR A 498 3.73 -10.05 -20.40
C TYR A 498 2.20 -10.17 -20.40
N TYR A 499 1.61 -10.56 -19.25
CA TYR A 499 0.16 -10.68 -19.09
C TYR A 499 -0.22 -10.62 -17.60
N ILE A 500 -1.37 -10.04 -17.27
CA ILE A 500 -1.95 -10.15 -15.92
C ILE A 500 -3.48 -10.06 -15.95
N ASP A 501 -4.16 -10.91 -15.18
CA ASP A 501 -5.60 -10.86 -14.96
C ASP A 501 -5.97 -11.16 -13.49
N THR A 502 -7.21 -11.59 -13.26
CA THR A 502 -7.72 -11.92 -11.92
C THR A 502 -7.18 -13.25 -11.36
N LEU A 503 -6.72 -14.19 -12.18
CA LEU A 503 -6.28 -15.54 -11.76
C LEU A 503 -4.83 -15.84 -12.13
N TYR A 504 -4.26 -15.14 -13.09
CA TYR A 504 -2.94 -15.42 -13.65
C TYR A 504 -2.11 -14.14 -13.77
N ALA A 505 -0.81 -14.26 -13.49
CA ALA A 505 0.20 -13.25 -13.79
C ALA A 505 1.31 -13.95 -14.57
N GLY A 506 1.45 -13.57 -15.84
CA GLY A 506 2.52 -14.01 -16.71
C GLY A 506 3.74 -13.11 -16.52
N VAL A 507 4.76 -13.67 -15.87
CA VAL A 507 6.00 -12.99 -15.47
C VAL A 507 7.20 -13.71 -16.06
N GLU A 508 8.23 -12.94 -16.39
CA GLU A 508 9.58 -13.42 -16.62
C GLU A 508 10.59 -12.57 -15.85
N LEU A 509 11.71 -13.20 -15.48
CA LEU A 509 12.82 -12.54 -14.80
C LEU A 509 13.81 -12.02 -15.84
N VAL A 510 14.11 -10.72 -15.79
CA VAL A 510 15.07 -10.05 -16.69
C VAL A 510 16.14 -9.33 -15.88
N ASN A 511 17.25 -8.95 -16.53
CA ASN A 511 18.39 -8.30 -15.88
C ASN A 511 18.91 -9.09 -14.66
N LEU A 512 19.00 -10.41 -14.82
CA LEU A 512 19.52 -11.32 -13.80
C LEU A 512 20.96 -10.93 -13.43
N LEU A 513 21.19 -10.78 -12.13
CA LEU A 513 22.50 -10.45 -11.57
C LEU A 513 22.77 -11.33 -10.35
N ASN A 514 23.96 -11.94 -10.32
CA ASN A 514 24.52 -12.50 -9.10
C ASN A 514 25.12 -11.34 -8.27
N LEU A 515 24.58 -11.09 -7.09
CA LEU A 515 25.02 -10.02 -6.18
C LEU A 515 26.19 -10.43 -5.31
N THR A 516 26.41 -11.73 -5.10
CA THR A 516 27.47 -12.25 -4.24
C THR A 516 28.24 -13.35 -4.95
N ASN A 517 29.40 -13.01 -5.50
CA ASN A 517 30.28 -13.96 -6.18
C ASN A 517 31.55 -14.15 -5.34
N ASN A 518 31.51 -15.10 -4.41
CA ASN A 518 32.61 -15.46 -3.52
C ASN A 518 32.48 -16.94 -3.09
N ALA A 519 33.48 -17.48 -2.39
CA ALA A 519 33.49 -18.91 -2.03
C ALA A 519 32.65 -19.26 -0.77
N ALA A 520 32.12 -18.24 -0.08
CA ALA A 520 31.32 -18.40 1.12
C ALA A 520 29.85 -18.68 0.77
N ASN A 521 29.08 -19.14 1.76
CA ASN A 521 27.64 -19.24 1.66
C ASN A 521 26.99 -17.94 2.13
N ASP A 522 26.17 -17.33 1.27
CA ASP A 522 25.38 -16.13 1.53
C ASP A 522 23.89 -16.49 1.49
N ARG A 523 23.18 -16.41 2.63
CA ARG A 523 21.81 -16.93 2.81
C ARG A 523 20.86 -15.93 3.46
N PHE A 524 19.57 -16.24 3.43
CA PHE A 524 18.50 -15.49 4.10
C PHE A 524 18.40 -14.01 3.73
N ALA A 525 18.62 -13.67 2.46
CA ALA A 525 18.51 -12.29 1.99
C ALA A 525 17.14 -11.66 2.34
N ARG A 526 17.14 -10.42 2.84
CA ARG A 526 15.96 -9.58 3.08
C ARG A 526 16.23 -8.15 2.65
N VAL A 527 15.33 -7.58 1.86
CA VAL A 527 15.42 -6.19 1.40
C VAL A 527 14.90 -5.23 2.48
N SER A 528 15.53 -4.07 2.63
CA SER A 528 15.09 -3.02 3.55
C SER A 528 13.74 -2.41 3.10
N PRO A 529 12.93 -1.86 4.02
CA PRO A 529 11.64 -1.26 3.67
C PRO A 529 11.73 -0.09 2.67
N ASP A 530 12.89 0.54 2.56
CA ASP A 530 13.16 1.61 1.58
C ASP A 530 13.81 1.10 0.27
N GLY A 531 14.06 -0.20 0.15
CA GLY A 531 14.59 -0.86 -1.05
C GLY A 531 16.09 -0.65 -1.31
N LYS A 532 16.79 0.06 -0.43
CA LYS A 532 18.19 0.47 -0.68
C LYS A 532 19.22 -0.54 -0.22
N GLN A 533 18.89 -1.39 0.75
CA GLN A 533 19.82 -2.31 1.36
C GLN A 533 19.26 -3.74 1.40
N ILE A 534 20.18 -4.70 1.49
CA ILE A 534 19.88 -6.12 1.67
C ILE A 534 20.65 -6.56 2.92
N ALA A 535 19.95 -7.18 3.87
CA ALA A 535 20.55 -7.90 4.98
C ALA A 535 20.61 -9.39 4.66
N PHE A 536 21.69 -10.06 5.04
CA PHE A 536 21.90 -11.48 4.76
C PHE A 536 22.90 -12.08 5.77
N ALA A 537 22.92 -13.41 5.88
CA ALA A 537 23.89 -14.14 6.69
C ALA A 537 25.02 -14.68 5.80
N SER A 538 26.27 -14.62 6.25
CA SER A 538 27.44 -15.11 5.51
C SER A 538 28.45 -15.82 6.40
N ASP A 539 29.04 -16.93 5.92
CA ASP A 539 30.11 -17.67 6.60
C ASP A 539 31.54 -17.25 6.17
N ARG A 540 31.67 -16.15 5.42
CA ARG A 540 32.94 -15.72 4.79
C ARG A 540 34.10 -15.44 5.75
N ASP A 541 33.81 -15.23 7.03
CA ASP A 541 34.80 -14.97 8.08
C ASP A 541 35.05 -16.17 9.01
N GLY A 542 34.57 -17.36 8.63
CA GLY A 542 34.79 -18.62 9.35
C GLY A 542 33.63 -19.10 10.22
N ASN A 543 32.66 -18.22 10.49
CA ASN A 543 31.39 -18.49 11.15
C ASN A 543 30.28 -17.63 10.51
N TRP A 544 29.01 -17.97 10.75
CA TRP A 544 27.88 -17.21 10.23
C TRP A 544 27.72 -15.88 10.94
N GLU A 545 27.66 -14.82 10.16
CA GLU A 545 27.54 -13.45 10.63
C GLU A 545 26.53 -12.68 9.78
N ILE A 546 25.92 -11.64 10.36
CA ILE A 546 24.99 -10.76 9.65
C ILE A 546 25.76 -9.69 8.90
N TYR A 547 25.45 -9.56 7.62
CA TYR A 547 25.96 -8.55 6.72
C TYR A 547 24.84 -7.69 6.16
N VAL A 548 25.21 -6.50 5.69
CA VAL A 548 24.38 -5.70 4.81
C VAL A 548 25.16 -5.20 3.61
N MET A 549 24.45 -5.02 2.51
CA MET A 549 24.96 -4.42 1.28
C MET A 549 23.90 -3.50 0.66
N ASN A 550 24.30 -2.67 -0.29
CA ASN A 550 23.35 -1.96 -1.15
C ASN A 550 22.57 -2.96 -2.01
N SER A 551 21.39 -2.56 -2.50
CA SER A 551 20.55 -3.42 -3.35
C SER A 551 21.15 -3.75 -4.73
N ASP A 552 22.25 -3.10 -5.10
CA ASP A 552 23.09 -3.40 -6.28
C ASP A 552 24.29 -4.32 -5.98
N GLY A 553 24.45 -4.78 -4.73
CA GLY A 553 25.55 -5.63 -4.27
C GLY A 553 26.79 -4.87 -3.78
N SER A 554 26.84 -3.54 -3.92
CA SER A 554 27.97 -2.73 -3.46
C SER A 554 27.95 -2.47 -1.95
N ASN A 555 29.05 -1.92 -1.42
CA ASN A 555 29.17 -1.48 -0.01
C ASN A 555 28.82 -2.55 1.02
N VAL A 556 29.30 -3.78 0.79
CA VAL A 556 29.14 -4.88 1.74
C VAL A 556 29.86 -4.56 3.04
N ARG A 557 29.16 -4.69 4.17
CA ARG A 557 29.71 -4.51 5.52
C ARG A 557 29.14 -5.54 6.50
N ARG A 558 29.99 -6.01 7.40
CA ARG A 558 29.64 -6.90 8.51
C ARG A 558 28.98 -6.10 9.63
N LEU A 559 27.91 -6.62 10.22
CA LEU A 559 27.18 -6.01 11.35
C LEU A 559 27.45 -6.69 12.68
N THR A 560 27.60 -8.01 12.69
CA THR A 560 27.87 -8.79 13.89
C THR A 560 29.29 -9.33 13.87
N ASN A 561 29.90 -9.53 15.03
CA ASN A 561 31.22 -10.16 15.14
C ASN A 561 31.33 -10.90 16.47
N ASN A 562 31.00 -12.18 16.45
CA ASN A 562 30.95 -13.04 17.63
C ASN A 562 31.35 -14.47 17.23
N PRO A 563 31.99 -15.29 18.09
CA PRO A 563 32.24 -16.70 17.78
C PRO A 563 30.98 -17.55 17.51
N ALA A 564 29.80 -17.07 17.91
CA ALA A 564 28.49 -17.66 17.68
C ALA A 564 28.08 -17.70 16.18
N THR A 565 27.05 -18.48 15.88
CA THR A 565 26.32 -18.46 14.62
C THR A 565 25.26 -17.36 14.68
N ASP A 566 25.29 -16.39 13.76
CA ASP A 566 24.24 -15.39 13.60
C ASP A 566 23.55 -15.56 12.22
N ASP A 567 22.23 -15.80 12.18
CA ASP A 567 21.50 -16.07 10.94
C ASP A 567 20.08 -15.46 10.85
N ALA A 568 19.42 -15.69 9.71
CA ALA A 568 18.03 -15.33 9.42
C ALA A 568 17.63 -13.88 9.78
N PRO A 569 18.32 -12.84 9.27
CA PRO A 569 18.00 -11.46 9.59
C PRO A 569 16.64 -11.02 9.00
N THR A 570 15.94 -10.11 9.66
CA THR A 570 14.73 -9.44 9.17
C THR A 570 14.69 -7.97 9.59
N TRP A 571 14.19 -7.10 8.71
CA TRP A 571 14.16 -5.64 8.92
C TRP A 571 12.98 -5.18 9.76
N SER A 572 13.23 -4.23 10.66
CA SER A 572 12.15 -3.49 11.31
C SER A 572 11.40 -2.67 10.25
N PRO A 573 10.09 -2.39 10.44
CA PRO A 573 9.29 -1.66 9.45
C PRO A 573 9.83 -0.26 9.11
N ASP A 574 10.56 0.36 10.04
CA ASP A 574 11.21 1.66 9.86
C ASP A 574 12.62 1.58 9.26
N GLY A 575 13.14 0.37 9.03
CA GLY A 575 14.46 0.10 8.46
C GLY A 575 15.64 0.42 9.38
N ARG A 576 15.42 0.73 10.66
CA ARG A 576 16.49 1.14 11.59
C ARG A 576 17.15 -0.03 12.32
N GLN A 577 16.46 -1.16 12.44
CA GLN A 577 16.88 -2.31 13.22
C GLN A 577 16.78 -3.61 12.41
N LEU A 578 17.55 -4.61 12.83
CA LEU A 578 17.45 -5.99 12.36
C LEU A 578 17.19 -6.92 13.54
N ALA A 579 16.23 -7.83 13.40
CA ALA A 579 16.04 -8.98 14.27
C ALA A 579 16.69 -10.18 13.59
N PHE A 580 17.33 -11.05 14.36
CA PHE A 580 18.11 -12.17 13.85
C PHE A 580 18.23 -13.27 14.92
N ALA A 581 18.52 -14.50 14.50
CA ALA A 581 18.72 -15.61 15.44
C ALA A 581 20.23 -15.79 15.73
N SER A 582 20.57 -16.12 16.97
CA SER A 582 21.98 -16.32 17.38
C SER A 582 22.11 -17.38 18.46
N ASP A 583 23.16 -18.20 18.40
CA ASP A 583 23.47 -19.23 19.42
C ASP A 583 24.48 -18.78 20.50
N ARG A 584 24.67 -17.47 20.67
CA ARG A 584 25.71 -16.89 21.54
C ARG A 584 25.62 -17.25 23.02
N ASP A 585 24.47 -17.73 23.49
CA ASP A 585 24.25 -18.22 24.86
C ASP A 585 24.09 -19.74 24.96
N GLY A 586 24.32 -20.48 23.88
CA GLY A 586 24.38 -21.95 23.84
C GLY A 586 23.23 -22.60 23.06
N ASP A 587 22.16 -21.87 22.83
CA ASP A 587 21.01 -22.21 22.01
C ASP A 587 20.55 -21.00 21.19
N PHE A 588 19.83 -21.24 20.09
CA PHE A 588 19.41 -20.15 19.22
C PHE A 588 18.35 -19.30 19.91
N GLU A 589 18.64 -18.01 20.07
CA GLU A 589 17.74 -17.01 20.61
C GLU A 589 17.56 -15.84 19.62
N ILE A 590 16.47 -15.09 19.74
CA ILE A 590 16.19 -13.93 18.89
C ILE A 590 16.81 -12.68 19.51
N TYR A 591 17.57 -11.95 18.71
CA TYR A 591 18.22 -10.70 19.10
C TYR A 591 17.86 -9.57 18.14
N ILE A 592 18.02 -8.33 18.62
CA ILE A 592 17.84 -7.12 17.82
C ILE A 592 19.13 -6.29 17.86
N LEU A 593 19.53 -5.77 16.70
CA LEU A 593 20.63 -4.82 16.56
C LEU A 593 20.20 -3.55 15.83
N ASN A 594 20.97 -2.47 16.02
CA ASN A 594 20.86 -1.26 15.22
C ASN A 594 21.66 -1.39 13.92
N VAL A 595 21.04 -1.04 12.80
CA VAL A 595 21.66 -1.24 11.47
C VAL A 595 22.86 -0.32 11.26
N ASN A 596 22.81 0.90 11.78
CA ASN A 596 23.84 1.93 11.55
C ASN A 596 25.23 1.50 12.05
N ASP A 597 25.31 0.83 13.20
CA ASP A 597 26.58 0.51 13.88
C ASP A 597 26.73 -0.97 14.28
N GLY A 598 25.70 -1.81 14.08
CA GLY A 598 25.74 -3.23 14.42
C GLY A 598 25.57 -3.52 15.91
N THR A 599 25.28 -2.51 16.75
CA THR A 599 25.11 -2.71 18.18
C THR A 599 23.89 -3.56 18.49
N VAL A 600 24.10 -4.71 19.14
CA VAL A 600 23.01 -5.53 19.68
C VAL A 600 22.38 -4.80 20.86
N THR A 601 21.10 -4.44 20.75
CA THR A 601 20.38 -3.66 21.77
C THR A 601 19.53 -4.52 22.68
N THR A 602 19.07 -5.67 22.19
CA THR A 602 18.04 -6.47 22.88
C THR A 602 18.24 -7.95 22.61
N GLN A 603 18.17 -8.76 23.67
CA GLN A 603 17.87 -10.19 23.59
C GLN A 603 16.36 -10.36 23.82
N VAL A 604 15.64 -10.84 22.81
CA VAL A 604 14.17 -10.90 22.80
C VAL A 604 13.67 -12.14 23.54
N THR A 605 14.36 -13.27 23.34
CA THR A 605 14.02 -14.57 23.92
C THR A 605 15.18 -15.09 24.77
N GLN A 606 14.84 -15.79 25.85
CA GLN A 606 15.79 -16.31 26.82
C GLN A 606 15.19 -17.52 27.53
N ASN A 607 15.51 -18.70 27.04
CA ASN A 607 14.97 -19.99 27.43
C ASN A 607 15.98 -21.10 27.07
N THR A 608 15.51 -22.34 26.89
CA THR A 608 16.39 -23.48 26.54
C THR A 608 15.99 -24.13 25.22
N ALA A 609 15.05 -23.51 24.51
CA ALA A 609 14.56 -23.97 23.23
C ALA A 609 15.39 -23.36 22.12
N GLN A 610 15.28 -23.92 20.94
CA GLN A 610 15.77 -23.24 19.76
C GLN A 610 14.67 -22.25 19.34
N ASP A 611 15.04 -20.99 19.11
CA ASP A 611 14.20 -19.90 18.62
C ASP A 611 14.84 -19.33 17.34
N ARG A 612 14.13 -19.43 16.21
CA ARG A 612 14.68 -19.18 14.87
C ARG A 612 13.71 -18.45 13.94
N TRP A 613 14.21 -18.06 12.77
CA TRP A 613 13.47 -17.43 11.67
C TRP A 613 12.57 -16.27 12.13
N PRO A 614 13.15 -15.21 12.71
CA PRO A 614 12.38 -14.04 13.06
C PRO A 614 11.77 -13.42 11.79
N LEU A 615 10.55 -12.92 11.94
CA LEU A 615 9.81 -12.18 10.94
C LEU A 615 9.18 -10.95 11.61
N TRP A 616 9.70 -9.77 11.31
CA TRP A 616 8.89 -8.57 11.37
C TRP A 616 7.96 -8.56 10.17
N ALA A 617 6.67 -8.27 10.40
CA ALA A 617 5.81 -8.00 9.26
C ALA A 617 6.42 -6.84 8.47
N GLN A 618 6.36 -6.86 7.14
CA GLN A 618 6.88 -5.81 6.27
C GLN A 618 5.77 -5.23 5.42
#